data_AF-A0A2M9BWE8-F1
#
_entry.id   AF-A0A2M9BWE8-F1
#
_cell.length_a   1.000
_cell.length_b   1.000
_cell.length_c   1.000
_cell.angle_alpha   90.00
_cell.angle_beta   90.00
_cell.angle_gamma   90.00
#
_symmetry.space_group_name_H-M   'P 1'
#
loop_
_entity.id
_entity.type
_entity.pdbx_description
1 polymer ?
#
loop_
_entity_poly.entity_id
_entity_poly.type
_entity_poly.pdbx_seq_one_letter_code
_entity_poly.pdbx_strand_id
1 'polypeptide(L)'
;MANGPVETSQPNLDGMARSHLTLAALATAAVPGVDVVAARTYSLGEQGDFDSALLTTRDGRELVIRVPTSQSAETEQSADLIALRALTTGVRSRLPFDVPGYLGQAPISGTRAVVYDFLPGDKVSVQSIGAADGLAASIGTSIAAIHGLTTAFVAEAGLPSRSAAECRQSTVTLVGRAADTGRVPASLVRRWEQATDDDGLWQFTPTVVNGALSADSFLVRGATVAGIIGWGSLQVGDPAKDLHWLLAAHPESTESAMGSYLAGRGLGSDAQVSQRAMLYAELELARWLLHGLDTHNEGIVDDAVQMLDGLVDTVHSDVMNPLSPPTGPVLTVDAVEALLDSTPRGRTAPDASHLHTDSYDRSEFENGLAAFESEFDSERPDDAASDGSSSTNTDPHADRRSSSE
;
A
#
# COMPACT_ATOMS: atom_id res chain seq x y z
N MET A 1 -40.28 -22.39 53.44
CA MET A 1 -40.72 -21.70 52.21
C MET A 1 -40.01 -20.36 52.16
N ALA A 2 -39.02 -20.27 51.29
CA ALA A 2 -38.13 -19.12 51.12
C ALA A 2 -38.71 -18.16 50.08
N ASN A 3 -38.49 -16.86 50.25
CA ASN A 3 -38.59 -15.85 49.18
C ASN A 3 -37.57 -14.75 49.47
N GLY A 4 -36.39 -14.86 48.85
CA GLY A 4 -35.42 -13.76 48.74
C GLY A 4 -35.78 -12.86 47.55
N PRO A 5 -35.28 -11.61 47.51
CA PRO A 5 -35.63 -10.66 46.46
C PRO A 5 -35.02 -11.08 45.12
N VAL A 6 -35.83 -10.98 44.07
CA VAL A 6 -35.44 -11.24 42.68
C VAL A 6 -34.58 -10.06 42.20
N GLU A 7 -33.30 -10.31 42.05
CA GLU A 7 -32.35 -9.39 41.42
C GLU A 7 -32.67 -9.35 39.91
N THR A 8 -33.24 -8.24 39.45
CA THR A 8 -33.48 -7.98 38.04
C THR A 8 -32.13 -7.75 37.35
N SER A 9 -31.54 -8.82 36.82
CA SER A 9 -30.42 -8.72 35.88
C SER A 9 -30.85 -7.90 34.68
N GLN A 10 -30.23 -6.75 34.48
CA GLN A 10 -30.33 -6.01 33.23
C GLN A 10 -29.76 -6.88 32.10
N PRO A 11 -30.43 -6.95 30.93
CA PRO A 11 -29.87 -7.68 29.80
C PRO A 11 -28.58 -6.98 29.37
N ASN A 12 -27.49 -7.74 29.36
CA ASN A 12 -26.20 -7.29 28.89
C ASN A 12 -26.29 -7.08 27.37
N LEU A 13 -26.28 -5.81 26.92
CA LEU A 13 -26.46 -5.43 25.50
C LEU A 13 -25.17 -5.57 24.67
N ASP A 14 -24.07 -6.03 25.28
CA ASP A 14 -22.73 -6.11 24.68
C ASP A 14 -22.57 -7.20 23.60
N GLY A 15 -23.65 -7.91 23.23
CA GLY A 15 -23.60 -9.01 22.24
C GLY A 15 -24.68 -9.00 21.15
N MET A 16 -25.52 -7.95 21.05
CA MET A 16 -26.53 -7.86 19.99
C MET A 16 -26.08 -6.89 18.88
N ALA A 17 -26.15 -7.34 17.63
CA ALA A 17 -25.99 -6.46 16.47
C ALA A 17 -26.91 -5.24 16.60
N ARG A 18 -26.34 -4.05 16.44
CA ARG A 18 -27.07 -2.80 16.66
C ARG A 18 -28.20 -2.67 15.63
N SER A 19 -29.38 -2.26 16.11
CA SER A 19 -30.52 -2.00 15.21
C SER A 19 -30.19 -0.89 14.21
N HIS A 20 -30.65 -1.04 12.95
CA HIS A 20 -30.51 -0.02 11.91
C HIS A 20 -31.14 1.32 12.31
N LEU A 21 -32.14 1.34 13.20
CA LEU A 21 -32.71 2.57 13.76
C LEU A 21 -31.75 3.28 14.73
N THR A 22 -31.03 2.52 15.56
CA THR A 22 -29.99 3.07 16.43
C THR A 22 -28.85 3.64 15.60
N LEU A 23 -28.47 2.94 14.54
CA LEU A 23 -27.45 3.41 13.59
C LEU A 23 -27.90 4.67 12.85
N ALA A 24 -29.17 4.78 12.45
CA ALA A 24 -29.72 6.00 11.86
C ALA A 24 -29.64 7.20 12.82
N ALA A 25 -29.98 7.01 14.10
CA ALA A 25 -29.85 8.06 15.11
C ALA A 25 -28.39 8.51 15.28
N LEU A 26 -27.43 7.56 15.31
CA LEU A 26 -26.00 7.89 15.35
C LEU A 26 -25.53 8.68 14.13
N ALA A 27 -26.04 8.38 12.94
CA ALA A 27 -25.71 9.14 11.74
C ALA A 27 -26.15 10.60 11.85
N THR A 28 -27.31 10.89 12.44
CA THR A 28 -27.77 12.28 12.68
C THR A 28 -26.87 13.03 13.67
N ALA A 29 -26.24 12.33 14.60
CA ALA A 29 -25.24 12.92 15.49
C ALA A 29 -23.87 13.09 14.80
N ALA A 30 -23.51 12.17 13.90
CA ALA A 30 -22.23 12.15 13.20
C ALA A 30 -22.10 13.21 12.09
N VAL A 31 -23.21 13.52 11.40
CA VAL A 31 -23.23 14.43 10.25
C VAL A 31 -24.19 15.59 10.52
N PRO A 32 -23.70 16.81 10.79
CA PRO A 32 -24.55 17.97 11.05
C PRO A 32 -25.51 18.25 9.88
N GLY A 33 -26.81 18.37 10.19
CA GLY A 33 -27.84 18.73 9.21
C GLY A 33 -28.32 17.58 8.32
N VAL A 34 -27.87 16.35 8.53
CA VAL A 34 -28.45 15.20 7.84
C VAL A 34 -29.85 14.89 8.38
N ASP A 35 -30.83 14.76 7.49
CA ASP A 35 -32.21 14.36 7.83
C ASP A 35 -32.49 12.98 7.24
N VAL A 36 -32.40 11.95 8.09
CA VAL A 36 -32.59 10.54 7.71
C VAL A 36 -34.08 10.20 7.75
N VAL A 37 -34.64 9.80 6.62
CA VAL A 37 -36.07 9.47 6.47
C VAL A 37 -36.34 7.97 6.40
N ALA A 38 -35.34 7.16 6.05
CA ALA A 38 -35.42 5.71 6.09
C ALA A 38 -34.07 5.09 6.47
N ALA A 39 -34.13 3.92 7.11
CA ALA A 39 -32.96 3.14 7.45
C ALA A 39 -33.27 1.66 7.29
N ARG A 40 -32.32 0.90 6.77
CA ARG A 40 -32.44 -0.53 6.51
C ARG A 40 -31.12 -1.21 6.83
N THR A 41 -31.20 -2.44 7.31
CA THR A 41 -30.02 -3.25 7.59
C THR A 41 -29.18 -3.36 6.32
N TYR A 42 -27.88 -3.14 6.46
CA TYR A 42 -26.94 -3.23 5.37
C TYR A 42 -25.76 -4.06 5.84
N SER A 43 -25.67 -5.30 5.38
CA SER A 43 -24.55 -6.19 5.65
C SER A 43 -23.85 -6.47 4.33
N LEU A 44 -22.60 -6.07 4.20
CA LEU A 44 -21.77 -6.27 3.01
C LEU A 44 -21.05 -7.64 3.01
N GLY A 45 -21.72 -8.72 3.40
CA GLY A 45 -21.13 -10.07 3.39
C GLY A 45 -20.36 -10.44 4.68
N GLU A 46 -19.76 -11.63 4.66
CA GLU A 46 -19.85 -12.69 5.70
C GLU A 46 -19.18 -12.47 7.06
N GLN A 47 -18.33 -11.46 7.23
CA GLN A 47 -17.66 -11.20 8.51
C GLN A 47 -18.37 -10.06 9.22
N GLY A 48 -19.03 -10.36 10.35
CA GLY A 48 -19.75 -9.40 11.19
C GLY A 48 -18.87 -8.34 11.87
N ASP A 49 -17.81 -7.87 11.19
CA ASP A 49 -16.83 -6.89 11.63
C ASP A 49 -17.42 -5.49 11.79
N PHE A 50 -18.58 -5.24 11.18
CA PHE A 50 -19.25 -3.96 11.27
C PHE A 50 -20.77 -4.11 11.45
N ASP A 51 -21.32 -3.44 12.45
CA ASP A 51 -22.72 -3.08 12.49
C ASP A 51 -22.96 -1.97 11.46
N SER A 52 -23.78 -2.25 10.46
CA SER A 52 -23.94 -1.36 9.31
C SER A 52 -25.40 -1.16 8.90
N ALA A 53 -25.72 0.05 8.46
CA ALA A 53 -27.04 0.41 7.96
C ALA A 53 -26.93 1.31 6.72
N LEU A 54 -27.85 1.07 5.77
CA LEU A 54 -28.08 1.94 4.62
C LEU A 54 -29.17 2.93 5.01
N LEU A 55 -28.86 4.20 4.85
CA LEU A 55 -29.69 5.33 5.25
C LEU A 55 -30.13 6.08 4.00
N THR A 56 -31.39 6.46 3.95
CA THR A 56 -31.91 7.36 2.92
C THR A 56 -32.24 8.69 3.58
N THR A 57 -31.70 9.76 3.02
CA THR A 57 -31.93 11.13 3.50
C THR A 57 -33.12 11.79 2.80
N ARG A 58 -33.67 12.87 3.36
CA ARG A 58 -34.83 13.58 2.78
C ARG A 58 -34.55 14.12 1.38
N ASP A 59 -33.32 14.53 1.11
CA ASP A 59 -32.85 14.99 -0.20
C ASP A 59 -32.57 13.84 -1.18
N GLY A 60 -32.83 12.59 -0.79
CA GLY A 60 -32.77 11.41 -1.65
C GLY A 60 -31.38 10.78 -1.79
N ARG A 61 -30.38 11.22 -1.00
CA ARG A 61 -29.08 10.58 -0.97
C ARG A 61 -29.12 9.28 -0.18
N GLU A 62 -28.28 8.34 -0.57
CA GLU A 62 -28.05 7.11 0.17
C GLU A 62 -26.69 7.18 0.87
N LEU A 63 -26.68 6.85 2.16
CA LEU A 63 -25.48 6.88 3.01
C LEU A 63 -25.30 5.52 3.69
N VAL A 64 -24.06 5.18 4.00
CA VAL A 64 -23.75 4.00 4.84
C VAL A 64 -23.13 4.45 6.13
N ILE A 65 -23.69 3.99 7.25
CA ILE A 65 -23.02 4.08 8.56
C ILE A 65 -22.42 2.73 8.91
N ARG A 66 -21.18 2.74 9.43
CA ARG A 66 -20.45 1.55 9.91
C ARG A 66 -19.96 1.79 11.33
N VAL A 67 -20.21 0.83 12.23
CA VAL A 67 -19.62 0.79 13.58
C VAL A 67 -18.82 -0.51 13.70
N PRO A 68 -17.51 -0.46 13.98
CA PRO A 68 -16.71 -1.67 14.11
C PRO A 68 -17.14 -2.49 15.32
N THR A 69 -17.10 -3.81 15.20
CA THR A 69 -17.45 -4.77 16.26
C THR A 69 -16.20 -5.40 16.90
N SER A 70 -15.02 -5.16 16.32
CA SER A 70 -13.73 -5.68 16.76
C SER A 70 -12.62 -4.63 16.66
N GLN A 71 -11.51 -4.84 17.38
CA GLN A 71 -10.34 -3.94 17.32
C GLN A 71 -9.68 -3.93 15.94
N SER A 72 -9.69 -5.06 15.23
CA SER A 72 -9.18 -5.16 13.85
C SER A 72 -10.03 -4.31 12.91
N ALA A 73 -11.36 -4.42 13.00
CA ALA A 73 -12.29 -3.60 12.22
C ALA A 73 -12.15 -2.11 12.51
N GLU A 74 -11.93 -1.72 13.77
CA GLU A 74 -11.66 -0.33 14.12
C GLU A 74 -10.34 0.18 13.50
N THR A 75 -9.31 -0.67 13.50
CA THR A 75 -8.01 -0.34 12.90
C THR A 75 -8.14 -0.16 11.38
N GLU A 76 -8.84 -1.09 10.72
CA GLU A 76 -9.15 -1.01 9.28
C GLU A 76 -9.92 0.27 8.96
N GLN A 77 -11.00 0.55 9.70
CA GLN A 77 -11.82 1.75 9.47
C GLN A 77 -11.03 3.04 9.71
N SER A 78 -10.10 3.03 10.66
CA SER A 78 -9.18 4.16 10.90
C SER A 78 -8.25 4.40 9.71
N ALA A 79 -7.68 3.34 9.16
CA ALA A 79 -6.80 3.43 8.00
C ALA A 79 -7.58 3.88 6.75
N ASP A 80 -8.78 3.33 6.54
CA ASP A 80 -9.68 3.72 5.43
C ASP A 80 -10.02 5.21 5.48
N LEU A 81 -10.34 5.75 6.66
CA LEU A 81 -10.60 7.17 6.85
C LEU A 81 -9.41 8.07 6.47
N ILE A 82 -8.19 7.68 6.83
CA ILE A 82 -6.98 8.45 6.48
C ILE A 82 -6.82 8.47 4.95
N ALA A 83 -6.97 7.31 4.31
CA ALA A 83 -6.87 7.18 2.86
C ALA A 83 -7.96 7.97 2.11
N LEU A 84 -9.22 7.87 2.54
CA LEU A 84 -10.34 8.58 1.91
C LEU A 84 -10.21 10.10 2.02
N ARG A 85 -9.60 10.61 3.10
CA ARG A 85 -9.28 12.05 3.25
C ARG A 85 -8.12 12.49 2.37
N ALA A 86 -7.12 11.62 2.13
CA ALA A 86 -6.03 11.88 1.21
C ALA A 86 -6.50 11.98 -0.25
N LEU A 87 -7.50 11.18 -0.61
CA LEU A 87 -8.16 11.23 -1.92
C LEU A 87 -9.06 12.46 -2.02
N THR A 88 -8.47 13.63 -2.28
CA THR A 88 -9.23 14.88 -2.47
C THR A 88 -10.09 14.82 -3.73
N THR A 89 -11.04 15.75 -3.88
CA THR A 89 -11.87 15.87 -5.09
C THR A 89 -11.05 15.95 -6.38
N GLY A 90 -9.88 16.62 -6.34
CA GLY A 90 -8.99 16.73 -7.49
C GLY A 90 -8.24 15.45 -7.85
N VAL A 91 -7.99 14.57 -6.86
CA VAL A 91 -7.44 13.23 -7.11
C VAL A 91 -8.53 12.30 -7.63
N ARG A 92 -9.71 12.33 -6.99
CA ARG A 92 -10.87 11.51 -7.36
C ARG A 92 -11.36 11.78 -8.78
N SER A 93 -11.29 13.03 -9.26
CA SER A 93 -11.70 13.38 -10.62
C SER A 93 -10.84 12.76 -11.73
N ARG A 94 -9.70 12.14 -11.38
CA ARG A 94 -8.85 11.38 -12.31
C ARG A 94 -9.21 9.90 -12.39
N LEU A 95 -10.08 9.41 -11.51
CA LEU A 95 -10.50 8.02 -11.47
C LEU A 95 -11.76 7.83 -12.32
N PRO A 96 -11.88 6.74 -13.11
CA PRO A 96 -13.03 6.47 -13.95
C PRO A 96 -14.21 5.84 -13.17
N PHE A 97 -14.15 5.81 -11.85
CA PHE A 97 -15.10 5.18 -10.94
C PHE A 97 -15.25 6.01 -9.66
N ASP A 98 -16.32 5.76 -8.92
CA ASP A 98 -16.62 6.45 -7.67
C ASP A 98 -15.81 5.89 -6.49
N VAL A 99 -15.44 6.78 -5.57
CA VAL A 99 -14.76 6.44 -4.30
C VAL A 99 -15.66 6.90 -3.16
N PRO A 100 -15.83 6.16 -2.05
CA PRO A 100 -16.68 6.58 -0.95
C PRO A 100 -16.24 7.92 -0.36
N GLY A 101 -17.16 8.87 -0.18
CA GLY A 101 -16.90 10.11 0.53
C GLY A 101 -17.09 9.93 2.03
N TYR A 102 -16.18 10.48 2.84
CA TYR A 102 -16.38 10.57 4.29
C TYR A 102 -17.26 11.77 4.63
N LEU A 103 -18.31 11.56 5.43
CA LEU A 103 -19.28 12.61 5.77
C LEU A 103 -19.21 13.04 7.24
N GLY A 104 -18.89 12.12 8.16
CA GLY A 104 -18.86 12.43 9.59
C GLY A 104 -18.63 11.22 10.46
N GLN A 105 -18.43 11.46 11.76
CA GLN A 105 -18.23 10.41 12.76
C GLN A 105 -18.83 10.82 14.11
N ALA A 106 -19.26 9.83 14.89
CA ALA A 106 -19.76 10.03 16.25
C ALA A 106 -19.18 8.97 17.20
N PRO A 107 -18.80 9.32 18.44
CA PRO A 107 -18.34 8.36 19.42
C PRO A 107 -19.50 7.45 19.87
N ILE A 108 -19.22 6.16 20.07
CA ILE A 108 -20.17 5.20 20.64
C ILE A 108 -19.43 4.07 21.36
N SER A 109 -19.82 3.77 22.61
CA SER A 109 -19.39 2.58 23.36
C SER A 109 -17.89 2.30 23.30
N GLY A 110 -17.04 3.33 23.44
CA GLY A 110 -15.58 3.17 23.41
C GLY A 110 -14.95 3.06 22.01
N THR A 111 -15.75 3.08 20.95
CA THR A 111 -15.32 3.18 19.55
C THR A 111 -16.03 4.36 18.86
N ARG A 112 -16.08 4.38 17.53
CA ARG A 112 -16.79 5.41 16.74
C ARG A 112 -17.59 4.85 15.58
N ALA A 113 -18.75 5.45 15.36
CA ALA A 113 -19.54 5.29 14.14
C ALA A 113 -19.00 6.22 13.06
N VAL A 114 -18.93 5.76 11.82
CA VAL A 114 -18.48 6.56 10.68
C VAL A 114 -19.52 6.49 9.57
N VAL A 115 -19.83 7.64 8.99
CA VAL A 115 -20.81 7.79 7.90
C VAL A 115 -20.09 8.11 6.59
N TYR A 116 -20.44 7.37 5.55
CA TYR A 116 -19.91 7.47 4.20
C TYR A 116 -21.03 7.67 3.18
N ASP A 117 -20.69 8.19 2.00
CA ASP A 117 -21.56 8.07 0.83
C ASP A 117 -21.77 6.59 0.47
N PHE A 118 -23.01 6.21 0.15
CA PHE A 118 -23.27 4.91 -0.46
C PHE A 118 -22.89 4.94 -1.94
N LEU A 119 -22.13 3.93 -2.38
CA LEU A 119 -21.82 3.75 -3.79
C LEU A 119 -22.74 2.69 -4.40
N PRO A 120 -23.57 3.05 -5.41
CA PRO A 120 -24.45 2.09 -6.05
C PRO A 120 -23.68 1.19 -7.02
N GLY A 121 -23.83 -0.11 -6.84
CA GLY A 121 -23.30 -1.15 -7.72
C GLY A 121 -23.42 -2.53 -7.10
N ASP A 122 -23.31 -3.56 -7.93
CA ASP A 122 -23.32 -4.96 -7.52
C ASP A 122 -21.90 -5.41 -7.16
N LYS A 123 -21.79 -6.35 -6.23
CA LYS A 123 -20.51 -6.99 -5.87
C LYS A 123 -20.07 -7.95 -6.96
N VAL A 124 -18.76 -8.08 -7.10
CA VAL A 124 -18.13 -9.01 -8.02
C VAL A 124 -17.55 -10.17 -7.21
N SER A 125 -17.86 -11.40 -7.60
CA SER A 125 -17.07 -12.56 -7.17
C SER A 125 -16.04 -12.90 -8.24
N VAL A 126 -14.90 -13.47 -7.85
CA VAL A 126 -13.84 -13.86 -8.79
C VAL A 126 -14.38 -14.78 -9.90
N GLN A 127 -15.29 -15.71 -9.56
CA GLN A 127 -15.86 -16.65 -10.54
C GLN A 127 -16.87 -15.98 -11.49
N SER A 128 -17.40 -14.81 -11.13
CA SER A 128 -18.34 -14.05 -11.98
C SER A 128 -17.64 -13.18 -13.02
N ILE A 129 -16.33 -13.02 -12.96
CA ILE A 129 -15.56 -12.23 -13.92
C ILE A 129 -15.45 -13.01 -15.23
N GLY A 130 -16.41 -12.77 -16.13
CA GLY A 130 -16.43 -13.36 -17.46
C GLY A 130 -15.37 -12.72 -18.37
N ALA A 131 -14.89 -13.50 -19.34
CA ALA A 131 -13.95 -13.00 -20.34
C ALA A 131 -14.63 -12.15 -21.43
N ALA A 132 -15.92 -12.41 -21.69
CA ALA A 132 -16.64 -11.89 -22.85
C ALA A 132 -17.55 -10.68 -22.55
N ASP A 133 -17.73 -10.29 -21.30
CA ASP A 133 -18.62 -9.20 -20.90
C ASP A 133 -17.95 -7.82 -20.90
N GLY A 134 -16.61 -7.77 -20.88
CA GLY A 134 -15.82 -6.54 -20.78
C GLY A 134 -15.53 -6.09 -19.34
N LEU A 135 -16.02 -6.81 -18.33
CA LEU A 135 -15.79 -6.49 -16.92
C LEU A 135 -14.31 -6.64 -16.56
N ALA A 136 -13.67 -7.73 -16.99
CA ALA A 136 -12.24 -7.95 -16.79
C ALA A 136 -11.40 -6.77 -17.31
N ALA A 137 -11.70 -6.29 -18.52
CA ALA A 137 -11.05 -5.12 -19.10
C ALA A 137 -11.30 -3.85 -18.26
N SER A 138 -12.55 -3.61 -17.83
CA SER A 138 -12.91 -2.48 -16.98
C SER A 138 -12.19 -2.50 -15.62
N ILE A 139 -11.96 -3.68 -15.04
CA ILE A 139 -11.17 -3.86 -13.82
C ILE A 139 -9.71 -3.47 -14.08
N GLY A 140 -9.10 -4.01 -15.14
CA GLY A 140 -7.72 -3.69 -15.52
C GLY A 140 -7.50 -2.18 -15.76
N THR A 141 -8.43 -1.53 -16.47
CA THR A 141 -8.40 -0.07 -16.67
C THR A 141 -8.54 0.70 -15.36
N SER A 142 -9.41 0.25 -14.45
CA SER A 142 -9.60 0.89 -13.14
C SER A 142 -8.33 0.82 -12.29
N ILE A 143 -7.67 -0.34 -12.24
CA ILE A 143 -6.41 -0.52 -11.51
C ILE A 143 -5.30 0.34 -12.13
N ALA A 144 -5.23 0.39 -13.47
CA ALA A 144 -4.28 1.26 -14.15
C ALA A 144 -4.49 2.75 -13.82
N ALA A 145 -5.74 3.19 -13.68
CA ALA A 145 -6.07 4.56 -13.29
C ALA A 145 -5.58 4.89 -11.86
N ILE A 146 -5.71 3.96 -10.91
CA ILE A 146 -5.13 4.11 -9.55
C ILE A 146 -3.61 4.26 -9.65
N HIS A 147 -2.96 3.36 -10.37
CA HIS A 147 -1.50 3.36 -10.51
C HIS A 147 -0.96 4.54 -11.34
N GLY A 148 -1.83 5.22 -12.10
CA GLY A 148 -1.52 6.45 -12.84
C GLY A 148 -1.65 7.73 -12.01
N LEU A 149 -2.15 7.66 -10.78
CA LEU A 149 -2.21 8.83 -9.89
C LEU A 149 -0.80 9.31 -9.52
N THR A 150 -0.67 10.62 -9.33
CA THR A 150 0.59 11.22 -8.85
C THR A 150 0.85 10.80 -7.41
N THR A 151 2.08 10.41 -7.09
CA THR A 151 2.45 9.94 -5.74
C THR A 151 2.48 11.05 -4.67
N ALA A 152 2.53 12.32 -5.07
CA ALA A 152 2.69 13.46 -4.18
C ALA A 152 1.65 13.51 -3.04
N PHE A 153 0.37 13.28 -3.34
CA PHE A 153 -0.69 13.36 -2.33
C PHE A 153 -0.58 12.26 -1.27
N VAL A 154 0.03 11.11 -1.59
CA VAL A 154 0.26 10.04 -0.62
C VAL A 154 1.28 10.48 0.41
N ALA A 155 2.39 11.09 -0.03
CA ALA A 155 3.40 11.63 0.86
C ALA A 155 2.88 12.80 1.71
N GLU A 156 2.11 13.73 1.10
CA GLU A 156 1.49 14.86 1.81
C GLU A 156 0.50 14.40 2.90
N ALA A 157 -0.20 13.29 2.67
CA ALA A 157 -1.11 12.70 3.65
C ALA A 157 -0.41 11.87 4.73
N GLY A 158 0.92 11.71 4.67
CA GLY A 158 1.68 10.86 5.59
C GLY A 158 1.40 9.37 5.44
N LEU A 159 0.85 8.95 4.30
CA LEU A 159 0.61 7.54 3.99
C LEU A 159 1.94 6.84 3.64
N PRO A 160 2.01 5.50 3.79
CA PRO A 160 3.24 4.77 3.52
C PRO A 160 3.73 4.97 2.10
N SER A 161 5.04 5.13 1.93
CA SER A 161 5.70 5.18 0.63
C SER A 161 6.91 4.28 0.65
N ARG A 162 6.91 3.26 -0.22
CA ARG A 162 7.96 2.26 -0.32
C ARG A 162 8.61 2.31 -1.70
N SER A 163 9.93 2.39 -1.70
CA SER A 163 10.77 2.14 -2.87
C SER A 163 10.70 0.67 -3.30
N ALA A 164 11.16 0.38 -4.52
CA ALA A 164 11.24 -1.00 -5.00
C ALA A 164 12.14 -1.87 -4.11
N ALA A 165 13.23 -1.32 -3.59
CA ALA A 165 14.13 -1.99 -2.65
C ALA A 165 13.44 -2.30 -1.31
N GLU A 166 12.62 -1.38 -0.78
CA GLU A 166 11.85 -1.63 0.45
C GLU A 166 10.72 -2.64 0.23
N CYS A 167 10.08 -2.64 -0.95
CA CYS A 167 9.13 -3.67 -1.35
C CYS A 167 9.80 -5.05 -1.42
N ARG A 168 10.98 -5.14 -2.03
CA ARG A 168 11.80 -6.35 -2.06
C ARG A 168 12.15 -6.81 -0.66
N GLN A 169 12.69 -5.93 0.18
CA GLN A 169 13.09 -6.26 1.54
C GLN A 169 11.90 -6.73 2.40
N SER A 170 10.74 -6.08 2.27
CA SER A 170 9.52 -6.53 2.95
C SER A 170 9.08 -7.93 2.50
N THR A 171 9.33 -8.27 1.24
CA THR A 171 9.01 -9.59 0.67
C THR A 171 10.00 -10.65 1.16
N VAL A 172 11.30 -10.35 1.17
CA VAL A 172 12.34 -11.19 1.78
C VAL A 172 12.03 -11.48 3.25
N THR A 173 11.66 -10.46 4.03
CA THR A 173 11.28 -10.65 5.44
C THR A 173 10.06 -11.55 5.60
N LEU A 174 9.06 -11.44 4.72
CA LEU A 174 7.88 -12.31 4.74
C LEU A 174 8.28 -13.77 4.43
N VAL A 175 9.07 -13.99 3.39
CA VAL A 175 9.58 -15.31 3.01
C VAL A 175 10.35 -15.94 4.16
N GLY A 176 11.27 -15.20 4.78
CA GLY A 176 12.04 -15.65 5.94
C GLY A 176 11.15 -16.04 7.12
N ARG A 177 10.19 -15.17 7.50
CA ARG A 177 9.22 -15.48 8.57
C ARG A 177 8.42 -16.75 8.29
N ALA A 178 7.97 -16.93 7.05
CA ALA A 178 7.21 -18.10 6.66
C ALA A 178 8.09 -19.37 6.67
N ALA A 179 9.33 -19.29 6.20
CA ALA A 179 10.29 -20.38 6.22
C ALA A 179 10.65 -20.82 7.65
N ASP A 180 10.84 -19.86 8.57
CA ASP A 180 11.18 -20.10 9.98
C ASP A 180 10.11 -20.91 10.72
N THR A 181 8.87 -20.95 10.23
CA THR A 181 7.82 -21.82 10.77
C THR A 181 8.11 -23.31 10.61
N GLY A 182 8.96 -23.68 9.63
CA GLY A 182 9.21 -25.07 9.24
C GLY A 182 7.99 -25.78 8.64
N ARG A 183 6.93 -25.05 8.28
CA ARG A 183 5.68 -25.57 7.70
C ARG A 183 5.56 -25.33 6.19
N VAL A 184 6.37 -24.44 5.64
CA VAL A 184 6.40 -24.18 4.19
C VAL A 184 7.30 -25.23 3.51
N PRO A 185 6.84 -25.88 2.42
CA PRO A 185 7.66 -26.78 1.63
C PRO A 185 8.96 -26.12 1.12
N ALA A 186 10.10 -26.80 1.29
CA ALA A 186 11.42 -26.25 0.95
C ALA A 186 11.59 -25.88 -0.54
N SER A 187 10.83 -26.53 -1.43
CA SER A 187 10.77 -26.19 -2.86
C SER A 187 10.18 -24.79 -3.10
N LEU A 188 9.13 -24.41 -2.37
CA LEU A 188 8.50 -23.09 -2.45
C LEU A 188 9.39 -22.02 -1.84
N VAL A 189 10.01 -22.29 -0.67
CA VAL A 189 10.97 -21.36 -0.05
C VAL A 189 12.08 -21.02 -1.05
N ARG A 190 12.74 -22.03 -1.65
CA ARG A 190 13.78 -21.81 -2.65
C ARG A 190 13.28 -21.02 -3.87
N ARG A 191 12.06 -21.31 -4.34
CA ARG A 191 11.44 -20.60 -5.49
C ARG A 191 11.21 -19.12 -5.16
N TRP A 192 10.72 -18.82 -3.96
CA TRP A 192 10.49 -17.44 -3.53
C TRP A 192 11.80 -16.70 -3.28
N GLU A 193 12.80 -17.36 -2.69
CA GLU A 193 14.15 -16.80 -2.51
C GLU A 193 14.78 -16.43 -3.85
N GLN A 194 14.72 -17.32 -4.84
CA GLN A 194 15.21 -17.04 -6.21
C GLN A 194 14.52 -15.82 -6.83
N ALA A 195 13.21 -15.71 -6.69
CA ALA A 195 12.47 -14.54 -7.16
C ALA A 195 12.87 -13.27 -6.40
N THR A 196 13.07 -13.35 -5.08
CA THR A 196 13.55 -12.20 -4.30
C THR A 196 15.01 -11.86 -4.59
N ASP A 197 15.83 -12.78 -5.07
CA ASP A 197 17.24 -12.56 -5.43
C ASP A 197 17.43 -11.99 -6.84
N ASP A 198 16.43 -12.12 -7.71
CA ASP A 198 16.43 -11.60 -9.08
C ASP A 198 16.29 -10.08 -9.12
N ASP A 199 17.40 -9.37 -9.28
CA ASP A 199 17.41 -7.90 -9.39
C ASP A 199 16.52 -7.38 -10.53
N GLY A 200 16.34 -8.13 -11.62
CA GLY A 200 15.50 -7.74 -12.75
C GLY A 200 14.02 -7.72 -12.39
N LEU A 201 13.58 -8.65 -11.54
CA LEU A 201 12.20 -8.72 -11.04
C LEU A 201 11.83 -7.45 -10.25
N TRP A 202 12.77 -6.91 -9.47
CA TRP A 202 12.57 -5.77 -8.58
C TRP A 202 12.94 -4.41 -9.19
N GLN A 203 13.30 -4.36 -10.48
CA GLN A 203 13.53 -3.11 -11.22
C GLN A 203 12.22 -2.53 -11.74
N PHE A 204 11.43 -1.92 -10.83
CA PHE A 204 10.20 -1.22 -11.18
C PHE A 204 10.12 0.18 -10.59
N THR A 205 9.23 1.00 -11.14
CA THR A 205 8.91 2.31 -10.58
C THR A 205 7.70 2.19 -9.64
N PRO A 206 7.85 2.46 -8.33
CA PRO A 206 6.74 2.44 -7.40
C PRO A 206 5.64 3.44 -7.80
N THR A 207 4.38 3.04 -7.62
CA THR A 207 3.22 3.86 -7.93
C THR A 207 2.26 3.91 -6.74
N VAL A 208 1.26 4.80 -6.82
CA VAL A 208 0.10 4.70 -5.93
C VAL A 208 -0.54 3.32 -6.14
N VAL A 209 -0.84 2.63 -5.06
CA VAL A 209 -1.55 1.34 -5.03
C VAL A 209 -2.62 1.41 -3.95
N ASN A 210 -3.77 0.79 -4.18
CA ASN A 210 -4.76 0.57 -3.13
C ASN A 210 -4.20 -0.38 -2.06
N GLY A 211 -3.43 -1.40 -2.48
CA GLY A 211 -2.60 -2.24 -1.62
C GLY A 211 -3.31 -3.44 -0.99
N ALA A 212 -4.63 -3.58 -1.17
CA ALA A 212 -5.42 -4.71 -0.68
C ALA A 212 -6.62 -5.01 -1.59
N LEU A 213 -6.49 -4.78 -2.90
CA LEU A 213 -7.58 -5.08 -3.84
C LEU A 213 -7.88 -6.57 -3.89
N SER A 214 -9.17 -6.88 -3.89
CA SER A 214 -9.73 -8.19 -4.21
C SER A 214 -10.99 -7.99 -5.05
N ALA A 215 -11.64 -9.06 -5.49
CA ALA A 215 -12.91 -8.95 -6.22
C ALA A 215 -13.98 -8.18 -5.41
N ASP A 216 -13.99 -8.34 -4.08
CA ASP A 216 -14.93 -7.66 -3.19
C ASP A 216 -14.68 -6.15 -3.08
N SER A 217 -13.51 -5.65 -3.49
CA SER A 217 -13.24 -4.22 -3.53
C SER A 217 -14.05 -3.50 -4.63
N PHE A 218 -14.50 -4.22 -5.65
CA PHE A 218 -15.15 -3.63 -6.83
C PHE A 218 -16.67 -3.64 -6.72
N LEU A 219 -17.28 -2.53 -7.12
CA LEU A 219 -18.71 -2.37 -7.34
C LEU A 219 -18.96 -2.13 -8.82
N VAL A 220 -19.88 -2.86 -9.43
CA VAL A 220 -20.12 -2.84 -10.89
C VAL A 220 -21.54 -2.43 -11.24
N ARG A 221 -21.71 -1.87 -12.43
CA ARG A 221 -23.01 -1.67 -13.08
C ARG A 221 -22.93 -2.27 -14.48
N GLY A 222 -23.53 -3.44 -14.65
CA GLY A 222 -23.29 -4.25 -15.85
C GLY A 222 -21.83 -4.66 -15.94
N ALA A 223 -21.17 -4.38 -17.05
CA ALA A 223 -19.77 -4.75 -17.29
C ALA A 223 -18.76 -3.62 -17.00
N THR A 224 -19.15 -2.61 -16.21
CA THR A 224 -18.30 -1.46 -15.90
C THR A 224 -18.13 -1.33 -14.40
N VAL A 225 -16.89 -1.13 -13.97
CA VAL A 225 -16.56 -0.74 -12.59
C VAL A 225 -17.15 0.63 -12.32
N ALA A 226 -18.10 0.66 -11.40
CA ALA A 226 -18.80 1.85 -10.96
C ALA A 226 -18.16 2.49 -9.73
N GLY A 227 -17.54 1.69 -8.86
CA GLY A 227 -16.87 2.19 -7.68
C GLY A 227 -15.90 1.20 -7.06
N ILE A 228 -14.98 1.70 -6.24
CA ILE A 228 -14.03 0.89 -5.49
C ILE A 228 -14.07 1.27 -4.01
N ILE A 229 -14.12 0.27 -3.14
CA ILE A 229 -14.10 0.40 -1.68
C ILE A 229 -12.85 -0.27 -1.09
N GLY A 230 -12.62 -0.07 0.23
CA GLY A 230 -11.50 -0.69 0.94
C GLY A 230 -10.17 -0.02 0.63
N TRP A 231 -10.04 1.25 1.00
CA TRP A 231 -8.87 2.09 0.72
C TRP A 231 -7.86 2.13 1.87
N GLY A 232 -8.11 1.41 2.97
CA GLY A 232 -7.26 1.46 4.17
C GLY A 232 -5.79 1.07 3.97
N SER A 233 -5.44 0.42 2.86
CA SER A 233 -4.06 0.03 2.54
C SER A 233 -3.35 0.96 1.53
N LEU A 234 -3.97 2.11 1.21
CA LEU A 234 -3.47 3.07 0.22
C LEU A 234 -2.04 3.53 0.55
N GLN A 235 -1.14 3.34 -0.42
CA GLN A 235 0.28 3.64 -0.26
C GLN A 235 0.95 3.88 -1.62
N VAL A 236 2.22 4.26 -1.59
CA VAL A 236 3.12 4.11 -2.75
C VAL A 236 3.89 2.81 -2.59
N GLY A 237 3.93 1.99 -3.63
CA GLY A 237 4.64 0.71 -3.61
C GLY A 237 4.57 -0.06 -4.93
N ASP A 238 4.66 -1.37 -4.82
CA ASP A 238 4.66 -2.28 -5.97
C ASP A 238 3.26 -2.44 -6.59
N PRO A 239 3.04 -2.04 -7.86
CA PRO A 239 1.75 -2.22 -8.54
C PRO A 239 1.29 -3.67 -8.65
N ALA A 240 2.19 -4.64 -8.58
CA ALA A 240 1.82 -6.06 -8.64
C ALA A 240 0.93 -6.51 -7.47
N LYS A 241 0.95 -5.79 -6.34
CA LYS A 241 0.08 -6.07 -5.17
C LYS A 241 -1.41 -5.90 -5.45
N ASP A 242 -1.78 -5.08 -6.42
CA ASP A 242 -3.18 -4.85 -6.76
C ASP A 242 -3.68 -5.80 -7.86
N LEU A 243 -2.79 -6.65 -8.39
CA LEU A 243 -3.05 -7.51 -9.56
C LEU A 243 -3.04 -9.01 -9.24
N HIS A 244 -2.38 -9.44 -8.15
CA HIS A 244 -2.17 -10.87 -7.88
C HIS A 244 -3.48 -11.69 -7.80
N TRP A 245 -4.55 -11.10 -7.26
CA TRP A 245 -5.84 -11.78 -7.08
C TRP A 245 -6.52 -12.11 -8.42
N LEU A 246 -6.20 -11.38 -9.50
CA LEU A 246 -6.72 -11.66 -10.85
C LEU A 246 -6.24 -13.01 -11.39
N LEU A 247 -5.15 -13.56 -10.85
CA LEU A 247 -4.63 -14.87 -11.25
C LEU A 247 -5.54 -16.02 -10.80
N ALA A 248 -6.45 -15.78 -9.86
CA ALA A 248 -7.47 -16.74 -9.46
C ALA A 248 -8.71 -16.73 -10.38
N ALA A 249 -8.82 -15.76 -11.30
CA ALA A 249 -9.90 -15.71 -12.27
C ALA A 249 -9.67 -16.70 -13.43
N HIS A 250 -10.64 -16.81 -14.34
CA HIS A 250 -10.47 -17.59 -15.56
C HIS A 250 -9.33 -17.01 -16.43
N PRO A 251 -8.50 -17.85 -17.08
CA PRO A 251 -7.32 -17.40 -17.83
C PRO A 251 -7.60 -16.29 -18.86
N GLU A 252 -8.70 -16.41 -19.62
CA GLU A 252 -9.10 -15.39 -20.60
C GLU A 252 -9.48 -14.05 -19.94
N SER A 253 -10.12 -14.11 -18.76
CA SER A 253 -10.44 -12.92 -17.97
C SER A 253 -9.18 -12.28 -17.40
N THR A 254 -8.25 -13.08 -16.88
CA THR A 254 -6.94 -12.60 -16.41
C THR A 254 -6.17 -11.93 -17.54
N GLU A 255 -6.09 -12.55 -18.72
CA GLU A 255 -5.44 -11.97 -19.90
C GLU A 255 -6.10 -10.65 -20.32
N SER A 256 -7.43 -10.59 -20.37
CA SER A 256 -8.17 -9.37 -20.71
C SER A 256 -7.92 -8.24 -19.70
N ALA A 257 -7.92 -8.55 -18.40
CA ALA A 257 -7.66 -7.57 -17.35
C ALA A 257 -6.22 -7.07 -17.38
N MET A 258 -5.25 -7.98 -17.48
CA MET A 258 -3.83 -7.65 -17.55
C MET A 258 -3.50 -6.86 -18.83
N GLY A 259 -4.06 -7.23 -19.97
CA GLY A 259 -3.90 -6.51 -21.24
C GLY A 259 -4.42 -5.08 -21.15
N SER A 260 -5.62 -4.89 -20.57
CA SER A 260 -6.22 -3.56 -20.37
C SER A 260 -5.45 -2.72 -19.36
N TYR A 261 -4.93 -3.36 -18.31
CA TYR A 261 -4.05 -2.71 -17.34
C TYR A 261 -2.76 -2.20 -18.00
N LEU A 262 -2.05 -3.06 -18.73
CA LEU A 262 -0.81 -2.69 -19.41
C LEU A 262 -1.03 -1.60 -20.45
N ALA A 263 -2.13 -1.67 -21.21
CA ALA A 263 -2.51 -0.63 -22.16
C ALA A 263 -2.74 0.72 -21.47
N GLY A 264 -3.41 0.73 -20.31
CA GLY A 264 -3.65 1.94 -19.51
C GLY A 264 -2.37 2.54 -18.90
N ARG A 265 -1.35 1.72 -18.62
CA ARG A 265 -0.04 2.17 -18.10
C ARG A 265 0.87 2.78 -19.18
N GLY A 266 0.65 2.44 -20.46
CA GLY A 266 1.40 2.99 -21.59
C GLY A 266 2.79 2.35 -21.81
N LEU A 267 3.56 2.94 -22.73
CA LEU A 267 4.91 2.49 -23.10
C LEU A 267 5.89 2.72 -21.92
N GLY A 268 6.73 1.73 -21.64
CA GLY A 268 7.61 1.73 -20.45
C GLY A 268 6.97 1.12 -19.20
N SER A 269 5.83 0.42 -19.37
CA SER A 269 5.25 -0.40 -18.32
C SER A 269 6.21 -1.52 -17.89
N ASP A 270 6.09 -1.87 -16.62
CA ASP A 270 6.91 -2.87 -15.97
C ASP A 270 6.68 -4.26 -16.59
N ALA A 271 7.71 -4.74 -17.29
CA ALA A 271 7.67 -6.02 -17.99
C ALA A 271 7.56 -7.23 -17.06
N GLN A 272 7.88 -7.06 -15.77
CA GLN A 272 7.92 -8.14 -14.78
C GLN A 272 6.76 -8.08 -13.78
N VAL A 273 5.77 -7.21 -14.02
CA VAL A 273 4.63 -7.04 -13.10
C VAL A 273 3.81 -8.31 -12.93
N SER A 274 3.66 -9.12 -13.99
CA SER A 274 2.92 -10.38 -13.94
C SER A 274 3.64 -11.42 -13.06
N GLN A 275 4.96 -11.50 -13.17
CA GLN A 275 5.80 -12.39 -12.38
C GLN A 275 5.76 -12.00 -10.90
N ARG A 276 5.84 -10.70 -10.59
CA ARG A 276 5.67 -10.23 -9.20
C ARG A 276 4.25 -10.44 -8.69
N ALA A 277 3.23 -10.29 -9.54
CA ALA A 277 1.86 -10.57 -9.15
C ALA A 277 1.68 -12.07 -8.82
N MET A 278 2.32 -12.95 -9.59
CA MET A 278 2.35 -14.38 -9.28
C MET A 278 3.07 -14.67 -7.97
N LEU A 279 4.24 -14.07 -7.74
CA LEU A 279 4.94 -14.19 -6.45
C LEU A 279 4.04 -13.75 -5.29
N TYR A 280 3.35 -12.61 -5.42
CA TYR A 280 2.43 -12.16 -4.36
C TYR A 280 1.26 -13.11 -4.17
N ALA A 281 0.68 -13.68 -5.23
CA ALA A 281 -0.39 -14.68 -5.11
C ALA A 281 0.08 -15.93 -4.34
N GLU A 282 1.29 -16.43 -4.62
CA GLU A 282 1.88 -17.56 -3.88
C GLU A 282 2.11 -17.17 -2.40
N LEU A 283 2.57 -15.94 -2.13
CA LEU A 283 2.85 -15.45 -0.79
C LEU A 283 1.59 -15.16 0.05
N GLU A 284 0.41 -15.03 -0.55
CA GLU A 284 -0.84 -14.93 0.22
C GLU A 284 -1.10 -16.20 1.04
N LEU A 285 -0.70 -17.39 0.54
CA LEU A 285 -0.76 -18.63 1.32
C LEU A 285 0.19 -18.59 2.53
N ALA A 286 1.37 -18.00 2.37
CA ALA A 286 2.30 -17.79 3.47
C ALA A 286 1.75 -16.78 4.50
N ARG A 287 1.06 -15.72 4.07
CA ARG A 287 0.36 -14.81 4.97
C ARG A 287 -0.76 -15.50 5.73
N TRP A 288 -1.52 -16.36 5.06
CA TRP A 288 -2.61 -17.13 5.67
C TRP A 288 -2.09 -18.08 6.74
N LEU A 289 -1.00 -18.79 6.47
CA LEU A 289 -0.29 -19.62 7.46
C LEU A 289 0.16 -18.80 8.67
N LEU A 290 0.84 -17.67 8.45
CA LEU A 290 1.32 -16.80 9.53
C LEU A 290 0.15 -16.24 10.36
N HIS A 291 -0.97 -15.90 9.70
CA HIS A 291 -2.18 -15.47 10.39
C HIS A 291 -2.77 -16.57 11.29
N GLY A 292 -2.83 -17.81 10.81
CA GLY A 292 -3.26 -18.96 11.62
C GLY A 292 -2.40 -19.15 12.87
N LEU A 293 -1.08 -19.00 12.72
CA LEU A 293 -0.14 -19.07 13.84
C LEU A 293 -0.31 -17.91 14.83
N ASP A 294 -0.37 -16.67 14.33
CA ASP A 294 -0.51 -15.47 15.15
C ASP A 294 -1.85 -15.49 15.94
N THR A 295 -2.90 -16.04 15.35
CA THR A 295 -4.22 -16.21 15.98
C THR A 295 -4.40 -17.51 16.76
N HIS A 296 -3.38 -18.37 16.80
CA HIS A 296 -3.41 -19.69 17.44
C HIS A 296 -4.58 -20.57 16.97
N ASN A 297 -4.89 -20.48 15.67
CA ASN A 297 -5.99 -21.21 15.05
C ASN A 297 -5.44 -22.36 14.19
N GLU A 298 -5.39 -23.56 14.79
CA GLU A 298 -4.89 -24.77 14.10
C GLU A 298 -5.68 -25.10 12.83
N GLY A 299 -6.98 -24.78 12.76
CA GLY A 299 -7.77 -25.00 11.55
C GLY A 299 -7.28 -24.15 10.37
N ILE A 300 -6.88 -22.90 10.63
CA ILE A 300 -6.27 -22.04 9.60
C ILE A 300 -4.88 -22.54 9.23
N VAL A 301 -4.11 -23.01 10.21
CA VAL A 301 -2.75 -23.54 9.97
C VAL A 301 -2.82 -24.77 9.06
N ASP A 302 -3.68 -25.74 9.39
CA ASP A 302 -3.84 -26.99 8.62
C ASP A 302 -4.31 -26.70 7.19
N ASP A 303 -5.27 -25.78 7.03
CA ASP A 303 -5.78 -25.33 5.74
C ASP A 303 -4.68 -24.67 4.89
N ALA A 304 -3.89 -23.75 5.49
CA ALA A 304 -2.79 -23.09 4.80
C ALA A 304 -1.69 -24.08 4.37
N VAL A 305 -1.36 -25.07 5.22
CA VAL A 305 -0.39 -26.13 4.87
C VAL A 305 -0.91 -26.95 3.69
N GLN A 306 -2.18 -27.33 3.70
CA GLN A 306 -2.79 -28.06 2.59
C GLN A 306 -2.75 -27.27 1.28
N MET A 307 -3.03 -25.96 1.32
CA MET A 307 -2.94 -25.09 0.14
C MET A 307 -1.50 -24.98 -0.38
N LEU A 308 -0.52 -24.87 0.52
CA LEU A 308 0.90 -24.83 0.16
C LEU A 308 1.36 -26.13 -0.50
N ASP A 309 0.91 -27.29 -0.01
CA ASP A 309 1.17 -28.58 -0.65
C ASP A 309 0.52 -28.67 -2.04
N GLY A 310 -0.72 -28.20 -2.20
CA GLY A 310 -1.37 -28.12 -3.51
C GLY A 310 -0.65 -27.17 -4.49
N LEU A 311 -0.06 -26.08 -3.97
CA LEU A 311 0.75 -25.18 -4.77
C LEU A 311 2.04 -25.87 -5.25
N VAL A 312 2.67 -26.70 -4.42
CA VAL A 312 3.83 -27.50 -4.83
C VAL A 312 3.50 -28.35 -6.06
N ASP A 313 2.37 -29.06 -6.07
CA ASP A 313 1.96 -29.90 -7.19
C ASP A 313 1.74 -29.10 -8.47
N THR A 314 1.14 -27.91 -8.33
CA THR A 314 0.88 -27.00 -9.45
C THR A 314 2.18 -26.45 -10.05
N VAL A 315 3.09 -25.95 -9.21
CA VAL A 315 4.38 -25.38 -9.64
C VAL A 315 5.28 -26.44 -10.28
N HIS A 316 5.27 -27.68 -9.79
CA HIS A 316 6.03 -28.77 -10.42
C HIS A 316 5.47 -29.18 -11.78
N SER A 317 4.15 -29.06 -11.97
CA SER A 317 3.48 -29.37 -13.22
C SER A 317 3.59 -28.23 -14.24
N ASP A 318 3.66 -26.98 -13.78
CA ASP A 318 3.69 -25.78 -14.59
C ASP A 318 5.09 -25.15 -14.66
N VAL A 319 6.03 -25.89 -15.27
CA VAL A 319 7.39 -25.41 -15.57
C VAL A 319 7.36 -24.19 -16.52
N MET A 320 6.21 -23.86 -17.11
CA MET A 320 6.06 -22.82 -18.13
C MET A 320 5.81 -21.41 -17.55
N ASN A 321 5.60 -21.28 -16.23
CA ASN A 321 5.38 -19.98 -15.57
C ASN A 321 6.42 -19.69 -14.47
N PRO A 322 7.67 -19.38 -14.84
CA PRO A 322 8.70 -19.07 -13.86
C PRO A 322 8.52 -17.67 -13.27
N LEU A 323 8.78 -17.50 -11.97
CA LEU A 323 8.75 -16.20 -11.28
C LEU A 323 9.90 -15.26 -11.70
N SER A 324 10.95 -15.84 -12.27
CA SER A 324 12.03 -15.10 -12.91
C SER A 324 11.98 -15.39 -14.40
N PRO A 325 12.21 -14.40 -15.28
CA PRO A 325 12.41 -14.71 -16.69
C PRO A 325 13.53 -15.77 -16.80
N PRO A 326 13.43 -16.75 -17.72
CA PRO A 326 14.56 -17.62 -17.98
C PRO A 326 15.73 -16.69 -18.29
N THR A 327 16.83 -16.84 -17.54
CA THR A 327 18.06 -16.09 -17.78
C THR A 327 18.30 -16.18 -19.28
N GLY A 328 18.16 -15.05 -19.99
CA GLY A 328 18.42 -15.04 -21.43
C GLY A 328 19.80 -15.65 -21.66
N PRO A 329 20.04 -16.32 -22.80
CA PRO A 329 21.33 -16.96 -23.04
C PRO A 329 22.43 -15.95 -22.72
N VAL A 330 23.31 -16.31 -21.77
CA VAL A 330 24.49 -15.51 -21.45
C VAL A 330 25.19 -15.31 -22.78
N LEU A 331 25.14 -14.07 -23.30
CA LEU A 331 25.78 -13.76 -24.56
C LEU A 331 27.26 -14.12 -24.37
N THR A 332 27.76 -15.02 -25.21
CA THR A 332 29.19 -15.32 -25.24
C THR A 332 29.94 -14.03 -25.54
N VAL A 333 31.21 -13.95 -25.15
CA VAL A 333 32.07 -12.80 -25.46
C VAL A 333 31.96 -12.44 -26.95
N ASP A 334 31.94 -13.45 -27.83
CA ASP A 334 31.77 -13.28 -29.28
C ASP A 334 30.43 -12.65 -29.68
N ALA A 335 29.33 -12.98 -28.98
CA ALA A 335 28.02 -12.42 -29.25
C ALA A 335 27.90 -10.97 -28.74
N VAL A 336 28.59 -10.63 -27.65
CA VAL A 336 28.72 -9.24 -27.16
C VAL A 336 29.58 -8.42 -28.13
N GLU A 337 30.68 -8.97 -28.64
CA GLU A 337 31.54 -8.31 -29.64
C GLU A 337 30.77 -8.05 -30.95
N ALA A 338 30.03 -9.04 -31.45
CA ALA A 338 29.20 -8.88 -32.65
C ALA A 338 28.10 -7.81 -32.46
N LEU A 339 27.53 -7.71 -31.26
CA LEU A 339 26.51 -6.71 -30.95
C LEU A 339 27.13 -5.30 -30.84
N LEU A 340 28.32 -5.18 -30.25
CA LEU A 340 29.11 -3.94 -30.19
C LEU A 340 29.59 -3.46 -31.58
N ASP A 341 29.86 -4.37 -32.51
CA ASP A 341 30.22 -4.03 -33.89
C ASP A 341 29.00 -3.72 -34.78
N SER A 342 27.84 -4.32 -34.49
CA SER A 342 26.58 -4.02 -35.19
C SER A 342 25.91 -2.73 -34.72
N THR A 343 26.25 -2.23 -33.54
CA THR A 343 25.78 -0.95 -33.04
C THR A 343 26.55 0.17 -33.74
N PRO A 344 25.89 1.10 -34.48
CA PRO A 344 26.59 2.14 -35.19
C PRO A 344 27.34 3.04 -34.20
N ARG A 345 28.67 2.92 -34.12
CA ARG A 345 29.50 3.92 -33.44
C ARG A 345 29.27 5.23 -34.19
N GLY A 346 28.72 6.22 -33.48
CA GLY A 346 28.35 7.51 -34.03
C GLY A 346 29.44 8.03 -34.96
N ARG A 347 29.06 8.24 -36.22
CA ARG A 347 29.89 8.80 -37.27
C ARG A 347 30.40 10.16 -36.78
N THR A 348 31.71 10.29 -36.61
CA THR A 348 32.37 11.59 -36.50
C THR A 348 31.91 12.46 -37.66
N ALA A 349 31.18 13.52 -37.36
CA ALA A 349 30.79 14.51 -38.36
C ALA A 349 32.04 15.29 -38.81
N PRO A 350 32.16 15.64 -40.11
CA PRO A 350 33.19 16.54 -40.57
C PRO A 350 32.83 17.98 -40.17
N ASP A 351 33.73 18.55 -39.37
CA ASP A 351 34.07 19.97 -39.21
C ASP A 351 32.93 21.01 -39.28
N ALA A 352 32.45 21.44 -38.10
CA ALA A 352 31.82 22.75 -37.93
C ALA A 352 32.04 23.28 -36.51
N SER A 353 32.66 24.46 -36.47
CA SER A 353 32.84 25.40 -35.35
C SER A 353 33.81 25.01 -34.22
N HIS A 354 35.01 25.54 -34.37
CA HIS A 354 35.82 26.08 -33.27
C HIS A 354 34.93 26.88 -32.30
N LEU A 355 34.60 26.29 -31.16
CA LEU A 355 34.42 27.03 -29.92
C LEU A 355 35.70 26.78 -29.13
N HIS A 356 36.58 27.77 -29.12
CA HIS A 356 37.71 27.81 -28.23
C HIS A 356 37.19 27.76 -26.79
N THR A 357 37.25 26.57 -26.18
CA THR A 357 37.34 26.46 -24.74
C THR A 357 38.73 26.98 -24.38
N ASP A 358 38.80 28.20 -23.88
CA ASP A 358 39.98 28.69 -23.19
C ASP A 358 40.40 27.62 -22.17
N SER A 359 41.67 27.24 -22.27
CA SER A 359 42.33 26.44 -21.25
C SER A 359 42.17 27.15 -19.92
N TYR A 360 41.42 26.54 -19.00
CA TYR A 360 41.33 26.99 -17.62
C TYR A 360 42.74 27.05 -17.02
N ASP A 361 43.26 28.26 -16.83
CA ASP A 361 44.50 28.51 -16.11
C ASP A 361 44.20 28.43 -14.61
N ARG A 362 44.73 27.40 -13.96
CA ARG A 362 44.51 27.12 -12.54
C ARG A 362 45.11 28.18 -11.62
N SER A 363 45.96 29.07 -12.13
CA SER A 363 46.62 30.12 -11.34
C SER A 363 45.73 31.35 -11.07
N GLU A 364 44.67 31.59 -11.84
CA GLU A 364 43.72 32.69 -11.57
C GLU A 364 42.77 32.39 -10.39
N PHE A 365 42.41 31.13 -10.19
CA PHE A 365 41.57 30.72 -9.06
C PHE A 365 42.33 30.75 -7.73
N GLU A 366 43.63 30.42 -7.74
CA GLU A 366 44.49 30.47 -6.55
C GLU A 366 44.80 31.93 -6.14
N ASN A 367 44.96 32.85 -7.10
CA ASN A 367 45.06 34.29 -6.82
C ASN A 367 43.73 34.90 -6.32
N GLY A 368 42.58 34.41 -6.80
CA GLY A 368 41.26 34.84 -6.33
C GLY A 368 40.96 34.40 -4.89
N LEU A 369 41.42 33.22 -4.49
CA LEU A 369 41.26 32.71 -3.12
C LEU A 369 42.14 33.48 -2.12
N ALA A 370 43.37 33.86 -2.52
CA ALA A 370 44.26 34.67 -1.70
C ALA A 370 43.79 36.13 -1.56
N ALA A 371 43.11 36.69 -2.57
CA ALA A 371 42.50 38.02 -2.48
C ALA A 371 41.27 38.02 -1.55
N PHE A 372 40.44 36.96 -1.60
CA PHE A 372 39.24 36.81 -0.77
C PHE A 372 39.58 36.59 0.72
N GLU A 373 40.69 35.91 1.04
CA GLU A 373 41.19 35.78 2.43
C GLU A 373 41.77 37.09 2.98
N SER A 374 42.24 38.02 2.13
CA SER A 374 42.74 39.32 2.58
C SER A 374 41.64 40.36 2.84
N GLU A 375 40.46 40.18 2.22
CA GLU A 375 39.31 41.09 2.34
C GLU A 375 38.48 40.83 3.62
N PHE A 376 38.65 39.67 4.26
CA PHE A 376 37.94 39.30 5.51
C PHE A 376 38.69 39.67 6.80
N ASP A 377 39.92 40.20 6.70
CA ASP A 377 40.77 40.56 7.85
C ASP A 377 40.91 42.10 8.07
N SER A 378 40.17 42.93 7.33
CA SER A 378 40.32 44.40 7.36
C SER A 378 39.12 45.21 7.89
N GLU A 379 38.08 44.60 8.47
CA GLU A 379 37.02 45.34 9.19
C GLU A 379 36.86 44.86 10.64
N ARG A 380 37.83 45.22 11.49
CA ARG A 380 37.62 45.40 12.93
C ARG A 380 37.68 46.89 13.28
N PRO A 381 36.61 47.47 13.82
CA PRO A 381 36.71 48.76 14.51
C PRO A 381 37.19 48.53 15.96
N ASP A 382 38.35 49.08 16.26
CA ASP A 382 38.77 49.45 17.62
C ASP A 382 37.85 50.56 18.16
N ASP A 383 37.32 50.44 19.39
CA ASP A 383 37.90 51.17 20.54
C ASP A 383 37.06 51.09 21.84
N ALA A 384 37.82 50.88 22.93
CA ALA A 384 37.72 51.52 24.26
C ALA A 384 36.67 51.10 25.32
N ALA A 385 37.22 50.40 26.34
CA ALA A 385 37.45 50.86 27.73
C ALA A 385 36.52 50.45 28.90
N SER A 386 37.18 49.78 29.86
CA SER A 386 37.05 49.69 31.35
C SER A 386 35.75 49.15 31.94
N ASP A 387 35.71 48.43 33.06
CA ASP A 387 36.62 48.12 34.17
C ASP A 387 35.93 46.92 34.89
N GLY A 388 36.57 45.81 35.24
CA GLY A 388 37.31 45.68 36.50
C GLY A 388 36.86 44.44 37.30
N SER A 389 37.80 43.85 38.05
CA SER A 389 37.70 42.78 39.08
C SER A 389 37.61 41.32 38.58
N SER A 390 38.74 40.60 38.51
CA SER A 390 39.37 39.78 39.59
C SER A 390 38.48 38.60 40.03
N SER A 391 38.85 37.34 39.88
CA SER A 391 40.01 36.70 40.53
C SER A 391 40.02 35.19 40.19
N THR A 392 41.21 34.70 39.81
CA THR A 392 41.94 33.50 40.33
C THR A 392 41.16 32.47 41.16
N ASN A 393 41.36 31.16 41.14
CA ASN A 393 42.36 30.24 40.56
C ASN A 393 41.96 28.83 41.08
N THR A 394 42.49 27.77 40.46
CA THR A 394 42.80 26.45 41.07
C THR A 394 41.68 25.52 41.57
N ASP A 395 41.47 24.44 40.82
CA ASP A 395 41.38 23.03 41.30
C ASP A 395 42.67 22.66 42.10
N PRO A 396 42.82 21.57 42.92
CA PRO A 396 42.07 20.31 42.96
C PRO A 396 41.98 19.60 44.36
N HIS A 397 41.70 18.29 44.35
CA HIS A 397 41.76 17.23 45.40
C HIS A 397 40.43 16.91 46.11
N ALA A 398 39.80 15.76 45.85
CA ALA A 398 40.15 14.38 46.21
C ALA A 398 39.67 13.96 47.63
N ASP A 399 39.07 12.76 47.65
CA ASP A 399 38.92 11.81 48.76
C ASP A 399 37.79 11.98 49.80
N ARG A 400 36.82 11.04 49.74
CA ARG A 400 36.37 10.05 50.77
C ARG A 400 34.87 9.75 50.59
N ARG A 401 34.50 8.55 50.12
CA ARG A 401 34.25 7.29 50.85
C ARG A 401 33.11 7.32 51.89
N SER A 402 32.14 6.43 51.62
CA SER A 402 31.38 5.54 52.52
C SER A 402 30.26 6.11 53.40
N SER A 403 29.03 5.64 53.13
CA SER A 403 28.27 4.63 53.91
C SER A 403 26.78 4.76 53.56
N SER A 404 26.16 3.75 52.94
CA SER A 404 25.43 2.64 53.56
C SER A 404 24.11 3.06 54.19
N GLU A 405 22.98 2.76 53.52
CA GLU A 405 22.03 1.69 53.86
C GLU A 405 21.12 1.39 52.66
#